data_AF-A0A3D5WTE6-F1
#
_entry.id   AF-A0A3D5WTE6-F1
#
_cell.length_a   1.000
_cell.length_b   1.000
_cell.length_c   1.000
_cell.angle_alpha   90.00
_cell.angle_beta   90.00
_cell.angle_gamma   90.00
#
_symmetry.space_group_name_H-M   'P 1'
#
loop_
_entity.id
_entity.type
_entity.pdbx_description
1 polymer ?
#
loop_
_entity_poly.entity_id
_entity_poly.type
_entity_poly.pdbx_seq_one_letter_code
_entity_poly.pdbx_strand_id
1 'polypeptide(L)'
;MGLYDFSYNYLVKWFCDTTKKTDSEATKVIDTYLEPDDNNIKSINTIMRRMCISLQNSQYKPNVIKFEKNEERFRTILFDFNPQSILKCYQKSEQLLDKFKEEFNINEKNKTWSDYSIGIIEASKFFSKFKDEKDFFDYADSYGVGFPYMLAQRHIKGMKFALACDFLKEIGYTNLVKPDIHMIEITKALTGKPKDCDDAVCFDILVKTAKKEGVQPYKLDKVLWLICSGKFYKDKEYNNIIKKNKATKSKNTLRKNFIKALKNNDITVDYNIFYDKMPDLHIKS
;
A
#
# COMPACT_ATOMS: atom_id res chain seq x y z
N MET A 1 -19.11 -13.67 14.89
CA MET A 1 -18.66 -13.43 13.50
C MET A 1 -17.39 -12.61 13.58
N GLY A 2 -16.34 -13.00 12.85
CA GLY A 2 -15.06 -12.26 12.83
C GLY A 2 -15.15 -10.94 12.07
N LEU A 3 -14.15 -10.08 12.24
CA LEU A 3 -14.01 -8.83 11.51
C LEU A 3 -13.97 -9.07 9.99
N TYR A 4 -13.21 -10.07 9.53
CA TYR A 4 -13.10 -10.37 8.10
C TYR A 4 -14.45 -10.76 7.49
N ASP A 5 -15.10 -11.78 8.03
CA ASP A 5 -16.39 -12.29 7.51
C ASP A 5 -17.46 -11.20 7.52
N PHE A 6 -17.54 -10.42 8.61
CA PHE A 6 -18.47 -9.30 8.68
C PHE A 6 -18.19 -8.27 7.60
N SER A 7 -16.92 -7.87 7.45
CA SER A 7 -16.51 -6.84 6.49
C SER A 7 -16.74 -7.30 5.06
N TYR A 8 -16.42 -8.56 4.74
CA TYR A 8 -16.62 -9.14 3.42
C TYR A 8 -18.10 -9.20 3.06
N ASN A 9 -18.94 -9.74 3.95
CA ASN A 9 -20.38 -9.82 3.73
C ASN A 9 -21.03 -8.44 3.62
N TYR A 10 -20.59 -7.49 4.43
CA TYR A 10 -21.03 -6.09 4.34
C TYR A 10 -20.67 -5.47 2.98
N LEU A 11 -19.45 -5.71 2.49
CA LEU A 11 -18.98 -5.21 1.21
C LEU A 11 -19.76 -5.82 0.04
N VAL A 12 -20.00 -7.13 0.04
CA VAL A 12 -20.80 -7.84 -0.97
C VAL A 12 -22.19 -7.23 -1.04
N LYS A 13 -22.89 -7.14 0.10
CA LYS A 13 -24.25 -6.58 0.16
C LYS A 13 -24.29 -5.14 -0.39
N TRP A 14 -23.36 -4.30 0.05
CA TRP A 14 -23.29 -2.92 -0.43
C TRP A 14 -23.02 -2.82 -1.94
N PHE A 15 -22.16 -3.71 -2.46
CA PHE A 15 -21.83 -3.75 -3.88
C PHE A 15 -23.03 -4.20 -4.72
N CYS A 16 -23.77 -5.22 -4.27
CA CYS A 16 -25.03 -5.65 -4.87
C CYS A 16 -26.06 -4.50 -4.90
N ASP A 17 -26.27 -3.81 -3.78
CA ASP A 17 -27.22 -2.71 -3.68
C ASP A 17 -26.90 -1.57 -4.67
N THR A 18 -25.61 -1.30 -4.86
CA THR A 18 -25.09 -0.23 -5.72
C THR A 18 -25.12 -0.59 -7.21
N THR A 19 -24.81 -1.84 -7.55
CA THR A 19 -24.63 -2.27 -8.95
C THR A 19 -25.78 -3.10 -9.51
N LYS A 20 -26.70 -3.54 -8.64
CA LYS A 20 -27.78 -4.50 -8.96
C LYS A 20 -27.29 -5.88 -9.40
N LYS A 21 -26.01 -6.19 -9.13
CA LYS A 21 -25.46 -7.53 -9.30
C LYS A 21 -26.00 -8.49 -8.25
N THR A 22 -26.03 -9.76 -8.61
CA THR A 22 -26.25 -10.87 -7.68
C THR A 22 -25.06 -11.04 -6.75
N ASP A 23 -25.25 -11.72 -5.61
CA ASP A 23 -24.17 -12.03 -4.66
C ASP A 23 -23.01 -12.79 -5.34
N SER A 24 -23.31 -13.71 -6.26
CA SER A 24 -22.28 -14.46 -6.99
C SER A 24 -21.44 -13.56 -7.90
N GLU A 25 -22.07 -12.60 -8.58
CA GLU A 25 -21.36 -11.65 -9.44
C GLU A 25 -20.54 -10.64 -8.62
N ALA A 26 -21.09 -10.17 -7.50
CA ALA A 26 -20.39 -9.26 -6.59
C ALA A 26 -19.15 -9.92 -5.97
N THR A 27 -19.30 -11.15 -5.47
CA THR A 27 -18.21 -11.99 -4.94
C THR A 27 -17.11 -12.15 -5.99
N LYS A 28 -17.47 -12.52 -7.22
CA LYS A 28 -16.52 -12.67 -8.33
C LYS A 28 -15.72 -11.39 -8.59
N VAL A 29 -16.34 -10.21 -8.49
CA VAL A 29 -15.64 -8.92 -8.65
C VAL A 29 -14.73 -8.64 -7.47
N ILE A 30 -15.23 -8.77 -6.24
CA ILE A 30 -14.49 -8.47 -5.00
C ILE A 30 -13.25 -9.37 -4.87
N ASP A 31 -13.37 -10.65 -5.21
CA ASP A 31 -12.28 -11.61 -5.10
C ASP A 31 -11.11 -11.28 -6.04
N THR A 32 -11.34 -10.57 -7.15
CA THR A 32 -10.25 -10.11 -8.03
C THR A 32 -9.30 -9.10 -7.35
N TYR A 33 -9.69 -8.50 -6.22
CA TYR A 33 -8.85 -7.60 -5.43
C TYR A 33 -8.13 -8.30 -4.28
N LEU A 34 -8.53 -9.54 -3.96
CA LEU A 34 -8.00 -10.29 -2.82
C LEU A 34 -6.70 -11.04 -3.13
N GLU A 35 -6.18 -10.85 -4.35
CA GLU A 35 -4.86 -11.29 -4.78
C GLU A 35 -3.95 -10.08 -5.04
N PRO A 36 -2.62 -10.18 -4.81
CA PRO A 36 -1.66 -9.13 -5.15
C PRO A 36 -1.72 -8.71 -6.62
N ASP A 37 -1.52 -7.42 -6.89
CA ASP A 37 -1.62 -6.87 -8.25
C ASP A 37 -0.43 -7.27 -9.14
N ASP A 38 0.75 -7.55 -8.57
CA ASP A 38 1.96 -7.88 -9.33
C ASP A 38 2.44 -9.31 -9.07
N ASN A 39 1.81 -10.27 -9.74
CA ASN A 39 2.27 -11.68 -9.77
C ASN A 39 3.52 -11.89 -10.64
N ASN A 40 4.12 -10.81 -11.17
CA ASN A 40 5.22 -10.85 -12.13
C ASN A 40 6.55 -10.34 -11.56
N ILE A 41 6.72 -10.33 -10.24
CA ILE A 41 8.02 -10.09 -9.62
C ILE A 41 8.97 -11.23 -10.00
N LYS A 42 9.89 -10.92 -10.92
CA LYS A 42 10.81 -11.88 -11.55
C LYS A 42 12.28 -11.44 -11.49
N SER A 43 12.53 -10.26 -10.93
CA SER A 43 13.86 -9.68 -10.84
C SER A 43 13.92 -8.49 -9.89
N ILE A 44 15.13 -8.13 -9.48
CA ILE A 44 15.39 -6.87 -8.76
C ILE A 44 14.89 -5.64 -9.53
N ASN A 45 14.94 -5.64 -10.87
CA ASN A 45 14.40 -4.54 -11.68
C ASN A 45 12.89 -4.38 -11.48
N THR A 46 12.13 -5.49 -11.45
CA THR A 46 10.68 -5.45 -11.20
C THR A 46 10.35 -4.94 -9.79
N ILE A 47 11.16 -5.31 -8.80
CA ILE A 47 11.05 -4.81 -7.42
C ILE A 47 11.35 -3.30 -7.37
N MET A 48 12.43 -2.87 -8.03
CA MET A 48 12.82 -1.46 -8.10
C MET A 48 11.76 -0.61 -8.81
N ARG A 49 11.16 -1.13 -9.90
CA ARG A 49 10.01 -0.50 -10.55
C ARG A 49 8.86 -0.30 -9.56
N ARG A 50 8.50 -1.32 -8.77
CA ARG A 50 7.43 -1.18 -7.77
C ARG A 50 7.80 -0.19 -6.68
N MET A 51 9.06 -0.14 -6.26
CA MET A 51 9.57 0.89 -5.34
C MET A 51 9.34 2.30 -5.90
N CYS A 52 9.66 2.55 -7.18
CA CYS A 52 9.40 3.84 -7.84
C CYS A 52 7.91 4.22 -7.80
N ILE A 53 7.00 3.26 -8.01
CA ILE A 53 5.55 3.46 -7.89
C ILE A 53 5.19 3.82 -6.44
N SER A 54 5.69 3.08 -5.45
CA SER A 54 5.38 3.33 -4.04
C SER A 54 5.92 4.68 -3.55
N LEU A 55 7.08 5.14 -4.02
CA LEU A 55 7.67 6.43 -3.66
C LEU A 55 6.83 7.64 -4.12
N GLN A 56 6.03 7.50 -5.19
CA GLN A 56 5.05 8.52 -5.57
C GLN A 56 3.72 8.38 -4.83
N ASN A 57 3.42 7.27 -4.14
CA ASN A 57 2.08 7.00 -3.58
C ASN A 57 1.76 7.75 -2.26
N SER A 58 2.47 8.85 -1.96
CA SER A 58 2.15 9.74 -0.84
C SER A 58 1.38 10.98 -1.29
N GLN A 59 0.29 11.33 -0.59
CA GLN A 59 -0.40 12.61 -0.73
C GLN A 59 -0.76 12.95 -2.19
N TYR A 60 -0.34 14.13 -2.69
CA TYR A 60 -0.62 14.63 -4.03
C TYR A 60 0.42 14.21 -5.08
N LYS A 61 1.49 13.51 -4.67
CA LYS A 61 2.61 13.16 -5.55
C LYS A 61 2.22 12.36 -6.79
N PRO A 62 1.22 11.45 -6.80
CA PRO A 62 0.84 10.75 -8.03
C PRO A 62 0.36 11.69 -9.15
N ASN A 63 -0.26 12.82 -8.78
CA ASN A 63 -0.70 13.84 -9.74
C ASN A 63 0.45 14.69 -10.28
N VAL A 64 1.61 14.66 -9.62
CA VAL A 64 2.82 15.41 -10.00
C VAL A 64 3.77 14.53 -10.80
N ILE A 65 4.10 13.34 -10.28
CA ILE A 65 5.03 12.39 -10.89
C ILE A 65 4.37 11.68 -12.08
N LYS A 66 3.10 11.29 -11.94
CA LYS A 66 2.32 10.58 -12.98
C LYS A 66 3.09 9.38 -13.56
N PHE A 67 3.69 8.56 -12.69
CA PHE A 67 4.58 7.47 -13.10
C PHE A 67 3.94 6.54 -14.13
N GLU A 68 2.76 6.01 -13.84
CA GLU A 68 2.05 5.06 -14.72
C GLU A 68 1.77 5.64 -16.12
N LYS A 69 1.43 6.93 -16.20
CA LYS A 69 1.21 7.61 -17.48
C LYS A 69 2.49 7.71 -18.32
N ASN A 70 3.66 7.73 -17.66
CA ASN A 70 4.94 7.99 -18.28
C ASN A 70 5.93 6.83 -18.10
N GLU A 71 5.44 5.62 -17.86
CA GLU A 71 6.27 4.50 -17.40
C GLU A 71 7.43 4.22 -18.36
N GLU A 72 7.19 4.22 -19.67
CA GLU A 72 8.23 3.96 -20.67
C GLU A 72 9.35 5.02 -20.64
N ARG A 73 9.03 6.27 -20.31
CA ARG A 73 10.04 7.33 -20.15
C ARG A 73 10.88 7.08 -18.90
N PHE A 74 10.22 6.71 -17.79
CA PHE A 74 10.93 6.29 -16.59
C PHE A 74 11.80 5.06 -16.85
N ARG A 75 11.31 4.07 -17.61
CA ARG A 75 12.06 2.88 -18.00
C ARG A 75 13.36 3.26 -18.72
N THR A 76 13.30 4.18 -19.67
CA THR A 76 14.48 4.67 -20.40
C THR A 76 15.46 5.39 -19.48
N ILE A 77 14.97 6.36 -18.68
CA ILE A 77 15.83 7.16 -17.77
C ILE A 77 16.47 6.28 -16.68
N LEU A 78 15.73 5.27 -16.21
CA LEU A 78 16.14 4.42 -15.10
C LEU A 78 16.69 3.06 -15.55
N PHE A 79 17.08 2.92 -16.82
CA PHE A 79 17.73 1.72 -17.37
C PHE A 79 16.96 0.42 -17.10
N ASP A 80 15.68 0.42 -17.46
CA ASP A 80 14.74 -0.65 -17.12
C ASP A 80 14.69 -0.97 -15.63
N PHE A 81 14.80 0.09 -14.81
CA PHE A 81 14.82 0.05 -13.35
C PHE A 81 15.98 -0.78 -12.77
N ASN A 82 17.09 -0.92 -13.49
CA ASN A 82 18.26 -1.62 -12.98
C ASN A 82 19.04 -0.77 -11.96
N PRO A 83 19.12 -1.16 -10.67
CA PRO A 83 19.74 -0.34 -9.63
C PRO A 83 21.22 -0.03 -9.90
N GLN A 84 21.99 -1.01 -10.37
CA GLN A 84 23.42 -0.83 -10.64
C GLN A 84 23.65 0.18 -11.77
N SER A 85 22.89 0.09 -12.86
CA SER A 85 22.94 1.03 -13.99
C SER A 85 22.53 2.44 -13.58
N ILE A 86 21.47 2.57 -12.76
CA ILE A 86 21.06 3.87 -12.19
C ILE A 86 22.22 4.49 -11.42
N LEU A 87 22.88 3.75 -10.52
CA LEU A 87 23.98 4.28 -9.72
C LEU A 87 25.25 4.55 -10.53
N LYS A 88 25.47 3.83 -11.62
CA LYS A 88 26.58 4.10 -12.55
C LYS A 88 26.38 5.42 -13.29
N CYS A 89 25.15 5.77 -13.66
CA CYS A 89 24.83 6.99 -14.38
C CYS A 89 24.60 8.19 -13.44
N TYR A 90 23.94 7.98 -12.31
CA TYR A 90 23.54 9.00 -11.35
C TYR A 90 24.15 8.70 -9.97
N GLN A 91 25.32 9.27 -9.72
CA GLN A 91 26.01 9.15 -8.44
C GLN A 91 25.33 9.99 -7.34
N LYS A 92 24.67 11.08 -7.74
CA LYS A 92 23.94 12.00 -6.86
C LYS A 92 22.52 12.21 -7.36
N SER A 93 21.59 12.44 -6.43
CA SER A 93 20.16 12.66 -6.73
C SER A 93 19.89 13.87 -7.62
N GLU A 94 20.76 14.87 -7.58
CA GLU A 94 20.69 16.08 -8.40
C GLU A 94 20.84 15.75 -9.89
N GLN A 95 21.71 14.79 -10.24
CA GLN A 95 21.90 14.38 -11.63
C GLN A 95 20.65 13.70 -12.19
N LEU A 96 20.01 12.85 -11.39
CA LEU A 96 18.74 12.22 -11.76
C LEU A 96 17.62 13.27 -11.85
N LEU A 97 17.58 14.23 -10.91
CA LEU A 97 16.63 15.32 -10.93
C LEU A 97 16.79 16.17 -12.19
N ASP A 98 18.01 16.51 -12.59
CA ASP A 98 18.26 17.30 -13.79
C ASP A 98 17.82 16.55 -15.05
N LYS A 99 18.06 15.23 -15.11
CA LYS A 99 17.51 14.42 -16.21
C LYS A 99 15.99 14.41 -16.21
N PHE A 100 15.34 14.31 -15.06
CA PHE A 100 13.88 14.44 -14.99
C PHE A 100 13.39 15.82 -15.41
N LYS A 101 14.10 16.90 -15.06
CA LYS A 101 13.71 18.27 -15.47
C LYS A 101 13.73 18.41 -16.98
N GLU A 102 14.79 17.92 -17.62
CA GLU A 102 14.94 17.91 -19.08
C GLU A 102 13.80 17.14 -19.74
N GLU A 103 13.56 15.91 -19.29
CA GLU A 103 12.60 15.02 -19.91
C GLU A 103 11.15 15.47 -19.64
N PHE A 104 10.80 15.77 -18.40
CA PHE A 104 9.42 16.05 -18.01
C PHE A 104 9.06 17.54 -18.05
N ASN A 105 9.98 18.41 -18.49
CA ASN A 105 9.82 19.86 -18.51
C ASN A 105 9.34 20.40 -17.14
N ILE A 106 10.05 20.01 -16.08
CA ILE A 106 9.67 20.29 -14.68
C ILE A 106 10.15 21.67 -14.28
N ASN A 107 9.27 22.45 -13.62
CA ASN A 107 9.64 23.70 -12.99
C ASN A 107 10.56 23.48 -11.76
N GLU A 108 11.68 24.21 -11.70
CA GLU A 108 12.75 24.10 -10.70
C GLU A 108 12.29 24.16 -9.24
N LYS A 109 11.15 24.81 -8.93
CA LYS A 109 10.66 24.97 -7.55
C LYS A 109 9.99 23.72 -6.97
N ASN A 110 9.88 22.63 -7.73
CA ASN A 110 9.11 21.47 -7.29
C ASN A 110 9.93 20.49 -6.42
N LYS A 111 9.88 20.70 -5.10
CA LYS A 111 10.49 19.81 -4.10
C LYS A 111 10.08 18.34 -4.25
N THR A 112 8.90 18.06 -4.80
CA THR A 112 8.39 16.70 -5.00
C THR A 112 9.33 15.86 -5.86
N TRP A 113 9.85 16.43 -6.96
CA TRP A 113 10.75 15.73 -7.86
C TRP A 113 12.14 15.57 -7.26
N SER A 114 12.60 16.55 -6.48
CA SER A 114 13.85 16.44 -5.71
C SER A 114 13.76 15.31 -4.69
N ASP A 115 12.72 15.29 -3.83
CA ASP A 115 12.49 14.22 -2.85
C ASP A 115 12.34 12.85 -3.53
N TYR A 116 11.68 12.79 -4.69
CA TYR A 116 11.51 11.56 -5.47
C TYR A 116 12.84 11.05 -6.03
N SER A 117 13.68 11.95 -6.55
CA SER A 117 15.00 11.61 -7.07
C SER A 117 15.93 11.11 -5.96
N ILE A 118 15.90 11.74 -4.78
CA ILE A 118 16.62 11.25 -3.58
C ILE A 118 16.16 9.84 -3.24
N GLY A 119 14.84 9.61 -3.14
CA GLY A 119 14.29 8.30 -2.81
C GLY A 119 14.68 7.21 -3.82
N ILE A 120 14.70 7.52 -5.12
CA ILE A 120 15.14 6.56 -6.16
C ILE A 120 16.63 6.21 -6.00
N ILE A 121 17.51 7.19 -5.76
CA ILE A 121 18.94 6.90 -5.59
C ILE A 121 19.19 6.09 -4.31
N GLU A 122 18.55 6.42 -3.21
CA GLU A 122 18.67 5.67 -1.96
C GLU A 122 18.11 4.25 -2.08
N ALA A 123 16.95 4.09 -2.73
CA ALA A 123 16.42 2.78 -3.07
C ALA A 123 17.37 2.00 -3.97
N SER A 124 17.98 2.65 -4.98
CA SER A 124 18.94 1.99 -5.87
C SER A 124 20.16 1.50 -5.10
N LYS A 125 20.71 2.29 -4.16
CA LYS A 125 21.80 1.88 -3.25
C LYS A 125 21.41 0.69 -2.37
N PHE A 126 20.15 0.61 -1.97
CA PHE A 126 19.65 -0.53 -1.20
C PHE A 126 19.54 -1.78 -2.08
N PHE A 127 18.88 -1.67 -3.25
CA PHE A 127 18.62 -2.81 -4.11
C PHE A 127 19.83 -3.32 -4.88
N SER A 128 20.84 -2.48 -5.12
CA SER A 128 22.06 -2.88 -5.82
C SER A 128 22.89 -3.93 -5.06
N LYS A 129 22.57 -4.16 -3.78
CA LYS A 129 23.24 -5.15 -2.91
C LYS A 129 22.76 -6.57 -3.13
N PHE A 130 21.57 -6.74 -3.72
CA PHE A 130 20.98 -8.05 -3.95
C PHE A 130 21.37 -8.58 -5.33
N LYS A 131 21.67 -9.88 -5.39
CA LYS A 131 22.00 -10.57 -6.62
C LYS A 131 20.77 -10.74 -7.53
N ASP A 132 19.67 -11.18 -6.93
CA ASP A 132 18.42 -11.52 -7.59
C ASP A 132 17.24 -11.31 -6.62
N GLU A 133 16.01 -11.49 -7.12
CA GLU A 133 14.80 -11.34 -6.31
C GLU A 133 14.76 -12.31 -5.14
N LYS A 134 15.28 -13.53 -5.31
CA LYS A 134 15.33 -14.53 -4.24
C LYS A 134 16.20 -14.05 -3.08
N ASP A 135 17.39 -13.53 -3.37
CA ASP A 135 18.28 -12.94 -2.36
C ASP A 135 17.61 -11.79 -1.59
N PHE A 136 16.84 -10.94 -2.29
CA PHE A 136 16.02 -9.92 -1.63
C PHE A 136 14.92 -10.52 -0.73
N PHE A 137 14.18 -11.52 -1.20
CA PHE A 137 13.12 -12.15 -0.42
C PHE A 137 13.68 -12.93 0.79
N ASP A 138 14.77 -13.68 0.63
CA ASP A 138 15.46 -14.36 1.73
C ASP A 138 15.94 -13.34 2.79
N TYR A 139 16.52 -12.23 2.34
CA TYR A 139 16.94 -11.14 3.22
C TYR A 139 15.75 -10.55 3.99
N ALA A 140 14.63 -10.31 3.31
CA ALA A 140 13.43 -9.74 3.89
C ALA A 140 12.71 -10.71 4.87
N ASP A 141 12.64 -11.99 4.53
CA ASP A 141 12.10 -13.05 5.37
C ASP A 141 12.89 -13.20 6.68
N SER A 142 14.20 -12.94 6.67
CA SER A 142 15.01 -12.93 7.90
C SER A 142 14.56 -11.91 8.94
N TYR A 143 13.81 -10.86 8.55
CA TYR A 143 13.18 -9.88 9.45
C TYR A 143 11.70 -10.21 9.75
N GLY A 144 11.07 -11.09 8.97
CA GLY A 144 9.65 -11.38 9.05
C GLY A 144 8.78 -10.12 9.04
N VAL A 145 7.82 -10.03 9.98
CA VAL A 145 6.93 -8.87 10.14
C VAL A 145 7.66 -7.57 10.52
N GLY A 146 8.94 -7.63 10.90
CA GLY A 146 9.78 -6.47 11.19
C GLY A 146 10.35 -5.79 9.94
N PHE A 147 10.30 -6.43 8.77
CA PHE A 147 10.90 -5.89 7.54
C PHE A 147 10.36 -4.51 7.11
N PRO A 148 9.05 -4.21 7.18
CA PRO A 148 8.55 -2.90 6.80
C PRO A 148 9.05 -1.77 7.72
N TYR A 149 9.26 -2.06 9.02
CA TYR A 149 9.87 -1.11 9.95
C TYR A 149 11.32 -0.84 9.58
N MET A 150 12.06 -1.91 9.28
CA MET A 150 13.44 -1.78 8.84
C MET A 150 13.54 -0.93 7.56
N LEU A 151 12.71 -1.19 6.55
CA LEU A 151 12.68 -0.37 5.32
C LEU A 151 12.38 1.10 5.61
N ALA A 152 11.45 1.37 6.51
CA ALA A 152 11.13 2.75 6.92
C ALA A 152 12.28 3.43 7.68
N GLN A 153 13.10 2.66 8.40
CA GLN A 153 14.28 3.15 9.12
C GLN A 153 15.51 3.33 8.24
N ARG A 154 15.60 2.67 7.07
CA ARG A 154 16.74 2.81 6.14
C ARG A 154 16.89 4.19 5.48
N HIS A 155 16.10 5.17 5.90
CA HIS A 155 16.14 6.54 5.44
C HIS A 155 15.89 6.73 3.94
N ILE A 156 15.31 5.76 3.22
CA ILE A 156 14.85 5.99 1.84
C ILE A 156 13.81 7.12 1.87
N LYS A 157 14.15 8.24 1.25
CA LYS A 157 13.38 9.47 1.29
C LYS A 157 11.96 9.24 0.78
N GLY A 158 11.00 9.53 1.63
CA GLY A 158 9.58 9.37 1.31
C GLY A 158 9.02 7.96 1.60
N MET A 159 9.86 6.98 1.96
CA MET A 159 9.42 5.65 2.35
C MET A 159 9.14 5.58 3.85
N LYS A 160 7.92 5.94 4.25
CA LYS A 160 7.44 5.77 5.64
C LYS A 160 6.82 4.39 5.84
N PHE A 161 6.62 3.99 7.10
CA PHE A 161 6.12 2.66 7.48
C PHE A 161 4.89 2.18 6.69
N ALA A 162 3.84 3.00 6.58
CA ALA A 162 2.66 2.64 5.78
C ALA A 162 2.97 2.41 4.29
N LEU A 163 3.89 3.19 3.70
CA LEU A 163 4.31 2.97 2.31
C LEU A 163 5.23 1.76 2.15
N ALA A 164 6.04 1.45 3.17
CA ALA A 164 6.84 0.23 3.17
C ALA A 164 5.93 -1.00 3.17
N CYS A 165 4.88 -1.00 4.01
CA CYS A 165 3.86 -2.05 4.00
C CYS A 165 3.14 -2.14 2.64
N ASP A 166 2.76 -1.00 2.06
CA ASP A 166 2.13 -0.95 0.73
C ASP A 166 3.03 -1.53 -0.36
N PHE A 167 4.31 -1.13 -0.40
CA PHE A 167 5.31 -1.67 -1.32
C PHE A 167 5.42 -3.19 -1.19
N LEU A 168 5.60 -3.70 0.03
CA LEU A 168 5.82 -5.12 0.28
C LEU A 168 4.63 -5.98 -0.11
N LYS A 169 3.41 -5.57 0.27
CA LYS A 169 2.18 -6.27 -0.12
C LYS A 169 2.07 -6.44 -1.62
N GLU A 170 2.46 -5.41 -2.35
CA GLU A 170 2.26 -5.33 -3.79
C GLU A 170 3.35 -6.07 -4.57
N ILE A 171 4.45 -6.45 -3.93
CA ILE A 171 5.44 -7.39 -4.47
C ILE A 171 5.28 -8.83 -3.94
N GLY A 172 4.19 -9.13 -3.21
CA GLY A 172 3.86 -10.49 -2.79
C GLY A 172 3.87 -10.80 -1.29
N TYR A 173 4.21 -9.85 -0.41
CA TYR A 173 4.11 -10.06 1.05
C TYR A 173 2.66 -9.98 1.54
N THR A 174 1.96 -11.12 1.50
CA THR A 174 0.54 -11.21 1.86
C THR A 174 0.28 -11.29 3.37
N ASN A 175 1.33 -11.39 4.18
CA ASN A 175 1.29 -11.45 5.64
C ASN A 175 1.28 -10.07 6.33
N LEU A 176 1.07 -8.99 5.57
CA LEU A 176 1.11 -7.61 6.04
C LEU A 176 -0.23 -6.88 5.80
N VAL A 177 -0.47 -5.86 6.62
CA VAL A 177 -1.50 -4.82 6.40
C VAL A 177 -0.82 -3.47 6.19
N LYS A 178 -1.52 -2.53 5.55
CA LYS A 178 -1.05 -1.14 5.46
C LYS A 178 -1.78 -0.28 6.50
N PRO A 179 -1.09 0.26 7.50
CA PRO A 179 -1.72 1.13 8.50
C PRO A 179 -1.89 2.56 7.98
N ASP A 180 -2.69 2.75 6.93
CA ASP A 180 -3.03 4.08 6.45
C ASP A 180 -4.11 4.75 7.32
N ILE A 181 -4.43 6.02 7.02
CA ILE A 181 -5.40 6.80 7.80
C ILE A 181 -6.77 6.11 7.90
N HIS A 182 -7.19 5.35 6.88
CA HIS A 182 -8.46 4.66 6.89
C HIS A 182 -8.42 3.42 7.78
N MET A 183 -7.34 2.64 7.74
CA MET A 183 -7.15 1.49 8.63
C MET A 183 -7.03 1.92 10.09
N ILE A 184 -6.33 3.01 10.35
CA ILE A 184 -6.22 3.59 11.70
C ILE A 184 -7.61 4.01 12.20
N GLU A 185 -8.41 4.69 11.38
CA GLU A 185 -9.77 5.08 11.77
C GLU A 185 -10.67 3.88 12.11
N ILE A 186 -10.63 2.81 11.31
CA ILE A 186 -11.37 1.57 11.59
C ILE A 186 -10.88 0.95 12.89
N THR A 187 -9.56 0.81 13.07
CA THR A 187 -8.98 0.20 14.27
C THR A 187 -9.34 0.98 15.54
N LYS A 188 -9.35 2.32 15.47
CA LYS A 188 -9.85 3.16 16.56
C LYS A 188 -11.31 2.91 16.89
N ALA A 189 -12.14 2.68 15.88
CA ALA A 189 -13.56 2.35 16.08
C ALA A 189 -13.76 0.96 16.70
N LEU A 190 -12.95 -0.03 16.29
CA LEU A 190 -13.01 -1.42 16.77
C LEU A 190 -12.50 -1.58 18.21
N THR A 191 -11.51 -0.79 18.60
CA THR A 191 -10.87 -0.87 19.92
C THR A 191 -11.54 0.03 20.96
N GLY A 192 -12.28 1.05 20.53
CA GLY A 192 -12.80 2.09 21.40
C GLY A 192 -11.72 3.00 22.03
N LYS A 193 -10.45 2.88 21.60
CA LYS A 193 -9.28 3.59 22.17
C LYS A 193 -8.61 4.51 21.13
N PRO A 194 -9.24 5.65 20.78
CA PRO A 194 -8.76 6.48 19.67
C PRO A 194 -7.42 7.19 19.91
N LYS A 195 -7.00 7.37 21.16
CA LYS A 195 -5.76 8.07 21.52
C LYS A 195 -4.52 7.17 21.44
N ASP A 196 -4.71 5.85 21.51
CA ASP A 196 -3.61 4.90 21.69
C ASP A 196 -3.34 4.08 20.42
N CYS A 197 -4.00 4.42 19.30
CA CYS A 197 -3.83 3.73 18.03
C CYS A 197 -3.09 4.63 17.02
N ASP A 198 -1.77 4.43 16.94
CA ASP A 198 -0.92 4.91 15.87
C ASP A 198 -0.81 3.87 14.72
N ASP A 199 0.11 4.08 13.78
CA ASP A 199 0.28 3.18 12.64
C ASP A 199 0.86 1.82 13.03
N ALA A 200 1.77 1.76 13.99
CA ALA A 200 2.34 0.52 14.51
C ALA A 200 1.29 -0.33 15.26
N VAL A 201 0.50 0.30 16.13
CA VAL A 201 -0.60 -0.35 16.86
C VAL A 201 -1.66 -0.85 15.88
N CYS A 202 -2.03 -0.03 14.90
CA CYS A 202 -2.97 -0.43 13.84
C CYS A 202 -2.47 -1.65 13.07
N PHE A 203 -1.21 -1.64 12.64
CA PHE A 203 -0.59 -2.75 11.91
C PHE A 203 -0.67 -4.05 12.70
N ASP A 204 -0.23 -4.02 13.96
CA ASP A 204 -0.15 -5.20 14.81
C ASP A 204 -1.54 -5.79 15.09
N ILE A 205 -2.51 -4.96 15.48
CA ILE A 205 -3.89 -5.38 15.77
C ILE A 205 -4.50 -6.07 14.56
N LEU A 206 -4.41 -5.47 13.37
CA LEU A 206 -5.06 -6.04 12.17
C LEU A 206 -4.34 -7.31 11.68
N VAL A 207 -3.00 -7.38 11.74
CA VAL A 207 -2.26 -8.61 11.41
C VAL A 207 -2.64 -9.75 12.35
N LYS A 208 -2.69 -9.49 13.66
CA LYS A 208 -3.08 -10.50 14.66
C LYS A 208 -4.53 -10.90 14.55
N THR A 209 -5.42 -9.95 14.27
CA THR A 209 -6.85 -10.23 14.01
C THR A 209 -7.00 -11.18 12.83
N ALA A 210 -6.36 -10.87 11.69
CA ALA A 210 -6.42 -11.73 10.52
C ALA A 210 -5.88 -13.14 10.81
N LYS A 211 -4.72 -13.24 11.50
CA LYS A 211 -4.14 -14.53 11.90
C LYS A 211 -5.08 -15.33 12.81
N LYS A 212 -5.70 -14.69 13.82
CA LYS A 212 -6.66 -15.31 14.73
C LYS A 212 -7.90 -15.83 13.99
N GLU A 213 -8.32 -15.13 12.95
CA GLU A 213 -9.45 -15.51 12.10
C GLU A 213 -9.07 -16.51 10.99
N GLY A 214 -7.81 -16.91 10.89
CA GLY A 214 -7.34 -17.85 9.86
C GLY A 214 -7.30 -17.26 8.45
N VAL A 215 -7.25 -15.93 8.33
CA VAL A 215 -7.25 -15.20 7.05
C VAL A 215 -5.91 -14.53 6.82
N GLN A 216 -5.48 -14.44 5.56
CA GLN A 216 -4.30 -13.66 5.19
C GLN A 216 -4.50 -12.16 5.53
N PRO A 217 -3.56 -11.51 6.23
CA PRO A 217 -3.63 -10.07 6.53
C PRO A 217 -3.89 -9.19 5.30
N TYR A 218 -3.32 -9.53 4.14
CA TYR A 218 -3.58 -8.86 2.87
C TYR A 218 -5.06 -8.83 2.49
N LYS A 219 -5.79 -9.95 2.68
CA LYS A 219 -7.21 -10.05 2.33
C LYS A 219 -8.06 -9.17 3.25
N LEU A 220 -7.77 -9.18 4.56
CA LEU A 220 -8.41 -8.27 5.51
C LEU A 220 -8.18 -6.80 5.13
N ASP A 221 -6.93 -6.43 4.85
CA ASP A 221 -6.57 -5.09 4.40
C ASP A 221 -7.33 -4.67 3.12
N LYS A 222 -7.37 -5.52 2.09
CA LYS A 222 -8.03 -5.20 0.81
C LYS A 222 -9.54 -5.04 0.97
N VAL A 223 -10.21 -5.90 1.76
CA VAL A 223 -11.65 -5.75 2.06
C VAL A 223 -11.91 -4.41 2.75
N LEU A 224 -11.18 -4.10 3.82
CA LEU A 224 -11.33 -2.83 4.54
C LEU A 224 -11.00 -1.62 3.64
N TRP A 225 -10.04 -1.77 2.73
CA TRP A 225 -9.61 -0.71 1.82
C TRP A 225 -10.68 -0.44 0.77
N LEU A 226 -11.32 -1.47 0.20
CA LEU A 226 -12.45 -1.32 -0.72
C LEU A 226 -13.62 -0.60 -0.06
N ILE A 227 -13.96 -0.98 1.18
CA ILE A 227 -15.00 -0.31 1.98
C ILE A 227 -14.65 1.15 2.22
N CYS A 228 -13.42 1.44 2.66
CA CYS A 228 -13.01 2.79 3.00
C CYS A 228 -12.85 3.71 1.80
N SER A 229 -12.32 3.19 0.70
CA SER A 229 -12.03 3.97 -0.50
C SER A 229 -13.24 4.11 -1.41
N GLY A 230 -14.14 3.11 -1.43
CA GLY A 230 -15.20 2.98 -2.42
C GLY A 230 -14.66 2.83 -3.85
N LYS A 231 -13.41 2.38 -4.02
CA LYS A 231 -12.73 2.30 -5.32
C LYS A 231 -12.68 0.87 -5.85
N PHE A 232 -13.50 0.59 -6.85
CA PHE A 232 -13.50 -0.69 -7.58
C PHE A 232 -12.96 -0.48 -9.00
N TYR A 233 -11.65 -0.23 -9.11
CA TYR A 233 -10.99 0.14 -10.37
C TYR A 233 -10.91 -0.99 -11.41
N LYS A 234 -11.02 -2.25 -11.00
CA LYS A 234 -11.09 -3.41 -11.90
C LYS A 234 -12.48 -3.64 -12.51
N ASP A 235 -13.53 -3.00 -11.99
CA ASP A 235 -14.91 -3.18 -12.49
C ASP A 235 -15.39 -1.98 -13.33
N LYS A 236 -15.47 -2.18 -14.65
CA LYS A 236 -15.85 -1.10 -15.60
C LYS A 236 -17.27 -0.59 -15.37
N GLU A 237 -18.19 -1.47 -15.00
CA GLU A 237 -19.59 -1.15 -14.83
C GLU A 237 -19.82 -0.25 -13.62
N TYR A 238 -19.28 -0.61 -12.45
CA TYR A 238 -19.25 0.22 -11.26
C TYR A 238 -18.66 1.60 -11.57
N ASN A 239 -17.53 1.64 -12.28
CA ASN A 239 -16.91 2.92 -12.66
C ASN A 239 -17.82 3.78 -13.55
N ASN A 240 -18.63 3.18 -14.41
CA ASN A 240 -19.62 3.89 -15.22
C ASN A 240 -20.81 4.40 -14.37
N ILE A 241 -21.31 3.59 -13.44
CA ILE A 241 -22.37 3.97 -12.48
C ILE A 241 -21.92 5.19 -11.67
N ILE A 242 -20.73 5.14 -11.07
CA ILE A 242 -20.20 6.25 -10.27
C ILE A 242 -19.95 7.49 -11.13
N LYS A 243 -19.47 7.36 -12.38
CA LYS A 243 -19.33 8.51 -13.29
C LYS A 243 -20.67 9.21 -13.56
N LYS A 244 -21.75 8.44 -13.78
CA LYS A 244 -23.10 9.00 -13.98
C LYS A 244 -23.64 9.67 -12.70
N ASN A 245 -23.39 9.07 -11.54
CA ASN A 245 -23.90 9.55 -10.25
C ASN A 245 -23.09 10.72 -9.64
N LYS A 246 -21.91 11.05 -10.18
CA LYS A 246 -21.10 12.22 -9.73
C LYS A 246 -21.81 13.58 -9.88
N ALA A 247 -22.93 13.64 -10.60
CA ALA A 247 -23.79 14.83 -10.67
C ALA A 247 -24.59 15.10 -9.36
N THR A 248 -24.64 14.15 -8.40
CA THR A 248 -25.52 14.22 -7.23
C THR A 248 -24.84 13.75 -5.91
N LYS A 249 -24.01 14.64 -5.34
CA LYS A 249 -23.61 14.77 -3.90
C LYS A 249 -22.69 13.74 -3.18
N SER A 250 -21.86 14.37 -2.30
CA SER A 250 -21.38 14.05 -0.94
C SER A 250 -20.32 12.96 -0.66
N LYS A 251 -19.34 13.33 0.17
CA LYS A 251 -18.20 12.55 0.67
C LYS A 251 -18.61 11.21 1.32
N ASN A 252 -18.21 10.11 0.67
CA ASN A 252 -17.96 8.76 1.16
C ASN A 252 -18.82 8.29 2.37
N THR A 253 -20.11 8.01 2.10
CA THR A 253 -21.09 7.48 3.06
C THR A 253 -20.82 6.02 3.45
N LEU A 254 -20.20 5.24 2.57
CA LEU A 254 -19.92 3.81 2.79
C LEU A 254 -19.11 3.56 4.07
N ARG A 255 -17.95 4.20 4.20
CA ARG A 255 -17.07 4.08 5.38
C ARG A 255 -17.79 4.43 6.69
N LYS A 256 -18.56 5.52 6.70
CA LYS A 256 -19.29 5.96 7.91
C LYS A 256 -20.37 4.96 8.30
N ASN A 257 -21.12 4.46 7.33
CA ASN A 257 -22.14 3.44 7.56
C ASN A 257 -21.52 2.13 8.03
N PHE A 258 -20.36 1.76 7.49
CA PHE A 258 -19.62 0.58 7.92
C PHE A 258 -19.15 0.68 9.38
N ILE A 259 -18.54 1.81 9.78
CA ILE A 259 -18.14 2.02 11.18
C ILE A 259 -19.34 1.95 12.12
N LYS A 260 -20.51 2.48 11.72
CA LYS A 260 -21.75 2.34 12.49
C LYS A 260 -22.20 0.87 12.56
N ALA A 261 -22.12 0.15 11.44
CA ALA A 261 -22.50 -1.25 11.38
C ALA A 261 -21.60 -2.12 12.27
N LEU A 262 -20.28 -1.88 12.30
CA LEU A 262 -19.35 -2.56 13.21
C LEU A 262 -19.80 -2.42 14.67
N LYS A 263 -20.13 -1.19 15.10
CA LYS A 263 -20.60 -0.92 16.46
C LYS A 263 -21.95 -1.57 16.76
N ASN A 264 -22.88 -1.49 15.83
CA ASN A 264 -24.23 -2.04 16.01
C ASN A 264 -24.26 -3.58 16.05
N ASN A 265 -23.20 -4.25 15.60
CA ASN A 265 -23.08 -5.70 15.60
C ASN A 265 -22.00 -6.19 16.58
N ASP A 266 -21.55 -5.32 17.49
CA ASP A 266 -20.53 -5.61 18.52
C ASP A 266 -19.27 -6.27 17.94
N ILE A 267 -18.85 -5.84 16.75
CA ILE A 267 -17.61 -6.29 16.14
C ILE A 267 -16.45 -5.58 16.83
N THR A 268 -15.62 -6.36 17.53
CA THR A 268 -14.47 -5.87 18.28
C THR A 268 -13.20 -6.64 17.90
N VAL A 269 -12.05 -6.02 18.15
CA VAL A 269 -10.74 -6.68 18.05
C VAL A 269 -10.05 -6.67 19.40
N ASP A 270 -9.18 -7.64 19.63
CA ASP A 270 -8.45 -7.72 20.88
C ASP A 270 -7.31 -6.69 20.90
N TYR A 271 -7.43 -5.72 21.80
CA TYR A 271 -6.44 -4.67 22.02
C TYR A 271 -5.26 -5.13 22.89
N ASN A 272 -5.44 -6.18 23.69
CA ASN A 272 -4.44 -6.65 24.67
C ASN A 272 -3.36 -7.54 24.04
N ILE A 273 -3.39 -7.76 22.71
CA ILE A 273 -2.33 -8.50 22.02
C ILE A 273 -1.06 -7.63 21.84
N PHE A 274 -1.05 -6.37 22.28
CA PHE A 274 0.19 -5.61 22.38
C PHE A 274 1.04 -6.18 23.53
N TYR A 275 2.34 -6.45 23.29
CA TYR A 275 3.39 -6.91 24.25
C TYR A 275 4.09 -8.26 24.05
N ASP A 276 4.06 -8.88 22.86
CA ASP A 276 5.20 -9.72 22.48
C ASP A 276 6.21 -8.83 21.77
N LYS A 277 7.26 -8.45 22.51
CA LYS A 277 8.38 -7.57 22.14
C LYS A 277 8.58 -7.53 20.62
N MET A 278 8.36 -6.36 20.01
CA MET A 278 9.08 -6.07 18.76
C MET A 278 10.54 -6.37 19.06
N PRO A 279 11.21 -7.26 18.30
CA PRO A 279 12.63 -7.47 18.50
C PRO A 279 13.28 -6.10 18.38
N ASP A 280 14.08 -5.72 19.37
CA ASP A 280 14.90 -4.52 19.32
C ASP A 280 15.65 -4.55 17.99
N LEU A 281 15.16 -3.78 17.02
CA LEU A 281 15.80 -3.58 15.72
C LEU A 281 16.98 -2.64 15.96
N HIS A 282 17.95 -3.08 16.77
CA HIS A 282 19.30 -2.54 16.80
C HIS A 282 19.99 -2.93 15.51
N ILE A 283 19.59 -2.28 14.42
CA ILE A 283 20.28 -2.34 13.16
C ILE A 283 21.50 -1.44 13.34
N LYS A 284 22.65 -2.07 13.60
CA LYS A 284 23.94 -1.37 13.50
C LYS A 284 24.01 -0.73 12.11
N SER A 285 24.15 0.60 12.13
CA SER A 285 24.36 1.48 10.98
C SER A 285 25.49 1.00 10.08
#